data_AF-F6D9H7-F1
#
_entry.id   AF-F6D9H7-F1
#
_cell.length_a   1.000
_cell.length_b   1.000
_cell.length_c   1.000
_cell.angle_alpha   90.00
_cell.angle_beta   90.00
_cell.angle_gamma   90.00
#
_symmetry.space_group_name_H-M   'P 1'
#
loop_
_entity.id
_entity.type
_entity.pdbx_description
1 polymer ?
#
loop_
_entity_poly.entity_id
_entity_poly.type
_entity_poly.pdbx_seq_one_letter_code
_entity_poly.pdbx_strand_id
1 'polypeptide(L)'
;MTEYEQLYSLLQAQADVAGLNNSGNPVVRCEINSNKTCSLVLSVTRAKLTFVLGRMGEEYKIGYAYYPGGMREPEWIDDVDADNFTEKFARQLIWTNFQLPA
;
A
#
# COMPACT_ATOMS: atom_id res chain seq x y z
N MET A 1 -4.25 13.35 6.51
CA MET A 1 -4.71 12.01 7.01
C MET A 1 -4.18 11.83 8.43
N THR A 2 -5.01 11.50 9.41
CA THR A 2 -4.62 11.52 10.85
C THR A 2 -5.00 10.28 11.65
N GLU A 3 -5.77 9.36 11.05
CA GLU A 3 -6.25 8.12 11.69
C GLU A 3 -5.88 6.90 10.84
N TYR A 4 -5.59 5.77 11.49
CA TYR A 4 -5.18 4.54 10.80
C TYR A 4 -6.30 3.99 9.90
N GLU A 5 -7.54 4.16 10.32
CA GLU A 5 -8.74 3.74 9.61
C GLU A 5 -8.89 4.48 8.27
N GLN A 6 -8.45 5.73 8.19
CA GLN A 6 -8.44 6.50 6.94
C GLN A 6 -7.43 5.92 5.94
N LEU A 7 -6.22 5.60 6.42
CA LEU A 7 -5.19 4.94 5.60
C LEU A 7 -5.71 3.59 5.08
N TYR A 8 -6.31 2.78 5.95
CA TYR A 8 -6.81 1.45 5.60
C TYR A 8 -7.95 1.53 4.59
N SER A 9 -8.90 2.43 4.79
CA SER A 9 -10.01 2.63 3.87
C SER A 9 -9.51 3.05 2.48
N LEU A 10 -8.52 3.94 2.42
CA LEU A 10 -7.91 4.36 1.16
C LEU A 10 -7.20 3.20 0.47
N LEU A 11 -6.35 2.46 1.19
CA LEU A 11 -5.59 1.34 0.64
C LEU A 11 -6.48 0.19 0.20
N GLN A 12 -7.53 -0.12 0.96
CA GLN A 12 -8.55 -1.10 0.58
C GLN A 12 -9.24 -0.69 -0.73
N ALA A 13 -9.70 0.56 -0.82
CA ALA A 13 -10.34 1.06 -2.04
C ALA A 13 -9.41 0.97 -3.25
N GLN A 14 -8.12 1.30 -3.09
CA GLN A 14 -7.17 1.18 -4.20
C GLN A 14 -6.78 -0.26 -4.51
N ALA A 15 -6.75 -1.16 -3.52
CA ALA A 15 -6.58 -2.60 -3.75
C ALA A 15 -7.75 -3.17 -4.56
N ASP A 16 -8.98 -2.76 -4.26
CA ASP A 16 -10.19 -3.19 -4.98
C ASP A 16 -10.19 -2.68 -6.43
N VAL A 17 -9.75 -1.42 -6.65
CA VAL A 17 -9.57 -0.85 -8.00
C VAL A 17 -8.37 -1.46 -8.73
N ALA A 18 -7.34 -1.92 -8.01
CA ALA A 18 -6.20 -2.61 -8.62
C ALA A 18 -6.52 -4.06 -8.98
N GLY A 19 -7.40 -4.68 -8.18
CA GLY A 19 -7.81 -6.08 -8.28
C GLY A 19 -9.15 -6.31 -8.96
N LEU A 20 -9.77 -5.26 -9.54
CA LEU A 20 -11.11 -5.21 -10.16
C LEU A 20 -11.75 -6.60 -10.40
N ASN A 21 -12.42 -7.11 -9.36
CA ASN A 21 -13.59 -7.99 -9.44
C ASN A 21 -13.56 -9.17 -10.45
N ASN A 22 -12.72 -10.18 -10.13
CA ASN A 22 -12.91 -11.61 -10.44
C ASN A 22 -13.21 -11.99 -11.90
N SER A 23 -12.17 -12.17 -12.73
CA SER A 23 -12.00 -13.35 -13.61
C SER A 23 -10.75 -13.22 -14.50
N GLY A 24 -9.58 -13.59 -13.97
CA GLY A 24 -8.47 -14.07 -14.81
C GLY A 24 -7.09 -13.41 -14.69
N ASN A 25 -6.88 -12.37 -13.88
CA ASN A 25 -5.55 -11.74 -13.69
C ASN A 25 -5.45 -10.96 -12.34
N PRO A 26 -4.28 -10.40 -11.96
CA PRO A 26 -3.76 -10.51 -10.60
C PRO A 26 -4.58 -9.77 -9.52
N VAL A 27 -4.73 -10.42 -8.37
CA VAL A 27 -5.52 -9.91 -7.24
C VAL A 27 -4.58 -9.18 -6.28
N VAL A 28 -4.85 -7.90 -6.01
CA VAL A 28 -4.20 -7.16 -4.93
C VAL A 28 -5.05 -7.30 -3.67
N ARG A 29 -4.46 -7.87 -2.62
CA ARG A 29 -5.13 -8.04 -1.32
C ARG A 29 -4.65 -7.00 -0.34
N CYS A 30 -5.56 -6.42 0.42
CA CYS A 30 -5.25 -5.57 1.56
C CYS A 30 -5.23 -6.40 2.85
N GLU A 31 -4.13 -6.35 3.60
CA GLU A 31 -3.90 -7.05 4.85
C GLU A 31 -3.63 -6.04 5.97
N ILE A 32 -4.52 -5.97 6.95
CA ILE A 32 -4.36 -5.11 8.13
C ILE A 32 -3.69 -5.91 9.24
N ASN A 33 -2.55 -5.43 9.74
CA ASN A 33 -1.74 -6.12 10.72
C ASN A 33 -1.96 -5.54 12.14
N SER A 34 -1.78 -6.39 13.16
CA SER A 34 -1.93 -6.00 14.57
C SER A 34 -0.92 -4.94 15.05
N ASN A 35 0.21 -4.80 14.35
CA ASN A 35 1.24 -3.80 14.63
C ASN A 35 0.94 -2.42 14.01
N LYS A 36 -0.32 -2.16 13.62
CA LYS A 36 -0.76 -0.92 12.97
C LYS A 36 -0.09 -0.65 11.62
N THR A 37 0.25 -1.71 10.89
CA THR A 37 0.69 -1.61 9.49
C THR A 37 -0.37 -2.19 8.56
N CYS A 38 -0.47 -1.62 7.36
CA CYS A 38 -1.26 -2.18 6.28
C CYS A 38 -0.33 -2.74 5.22
N SER A 39 -0.65 -3.88 4.62
CA SER A 39 0.08 -4.40 3.48
C SER A 39 -0.84 -4.62 2.29
N LEU A 40 -0.39 -4.25 1.11
CA LEU A 40 -0.98 -4.65 -0.16
C LEU A 40 -0.13 -5.76 -0.74
N VAL A 41 -0.75 -6.88 -1.13
CA VAL A 41 -0.04 -8.07 -1.62
C VAL A 41 -0.58 -8.47 -2.99
N LEU A 42 0.30 -8.54 -3.99
CA LEU A 42 -0.03 -9.05 -5.32
C LEU A 42 -0.03 -10.58 -5.30
N SER A 43 -1.17 -11.21 -5.60
CA SER A 43 -1.32 -12.66 -5.44
C SER A 43 -0.38 -13.49 -6.32
N VAL A 44 -0.11 -13.04 -7.54
CA VAL A 44 0.67 -13.79 -8.55
C VAL A 44 2.16 -13.84 -8.25
N THR A 45 2.76 -12.74 -7.81
CA THR A 45 4.20 -12.67 -7.53
C THR A 45 4.52 -12.72 -6.04
N ARG A 46 3.51 -12.51 -5.18
CA ARG A 46 3.69 -12.27 -3.74
C ARG A 46 4.48 -11.00 -3.43
N ALA A 47 4.65 -10.11 -4.40
CA ALA A 47 5.20 -8.78 -4.15
C ALA A 47 4.28 -8.02 -3.17
N LYS A 48 4.88 -7.19 -2.32
CA LYS A 48 4.17 -6.54 -1.22
C LYS A 48 4.57 -5.07 -1.10
N LEU A 49 3.57 -4.22 -0.88
CA LEU A 49 3.76 -2.86 -0.37
C LEU A 49 3.28 -2.84 1.09
N THR A 50 4.09 -2.34 2.02
CA THR A 50 3.69 -2.16 3.42
C THR A 50 3.64 -0.67 3.74
N PHE A 51 2.66 -0.26 4.53
CA PHE A 51 2.37 1.13 4.90
C PHE A 51 2.17 1.25 6.41
N VAL A 52 2.62 2.36 6.98
CA VAL A 52 2.43 2.70 8.39
C VAL A 52 2.14 4.19 8.52
N LEU A 53 1.10 4.55 9.27
CA LEU A 53 0.88 5.91 9.72
C LEU A 53 1.76 6.15 10.96
N GLY A 54 2.65 7.12 10.88
CA GLY A 54 3.49 7.58 11.98
C GLY A 54 3.12 9.00 12.40
N ARG A 55 3.19 9.28 13.70
CA ARG A 55 3.06 10.63 14.24
C ARG A 55 4.45 11.13 14.66
N MET A 56 4.88 12.26 14.13
CA MET A 56 6.14 12.93 14.44
C MET A 56 5.87 14.31 15.04
N GLY A 57 5.72 14.36 16.36
CA GLY A 57 5.31 15.58 17.06
C GLY A 57 3.86 15.95 16.72
N GLU A 58 3.69 17.06 15.99
CA GLU A 58 2.39 17.55 15.52
C GLU A 58 2.07 17.07 14.09
N GLU A 59 3.07 16.55 13.37
CA GLU A 59 2.94 16.11 11.99
C GLU A 59 2.60 14.62 11.90
N TYR A 60 1.91 14.24 10.82
CA TYR A 60 1.63 12.85 10.48
C TYR A 60 2.35 12.51 9.18
N LYS A 61 2.95 11.33 9.13
CA LYS A 61 3.66 10.80 7.96
C LYS A 61 3.19 9.39 7.65
N ILE A 62 3.20 9.04 6.37
CA ILE A 62 3.01 7.67 5.91
C ILE A 62 4.37 7.13 5.51
N GLY A 63 4.89 6.18 6.30
CA GLY A 63 6.03 5.37 5.89
C GLY A 63 5.56 4.22 5.03
N TYR A 64 6.29 3.91 3.97
CA TYR A 64 5.94 2.83 3.05
C TYR A 64 7.16 2.14 2.46
N ALA A 65 7.02 0.86 2.13
CA ALA A 65 8.13 0.02 1.67
C ALA A 65 7.66 -0.99 0.63
N TYR A 66 8.49 -1.25 -0.37
CA TYR A 66 8.24 -2.27 -1.40
C TYR A 66 9.13 -3.48 -1.20
N TYR A 67 8.52 -4.66 -1.28
CA TYR A 67 9.15 -5.96 -1.21
C TYR A 67 8.88 -6.71 -2.52
N PRO A 68 9.91 -7.00 -3.33
CA PRO A 68 9.77 -7.86 -4.48
C PRO A 68 9.25 -9.26 -4.09
N GLY A 69 8.65 -9.95 -5.04
CA GLY A 69 8.09 -11.29 -4.82
C GLY A 69 9.11 -12.27 -4.23
N GLY A 70 8.77 -12.89 -3.09
CA GLY A 70 9.62 -13.87 -2.40
C GLY A 70 10.75 -13.27 -1.57
N MET A 71 10.92 -11.95 -1.55
CA MET A 71 11.96 -11.28 -0.78
C MET A 71 11.49 -10.91 0.63
N ARG A 72 12.39 -11.05 1.60
CA ARG A 72 12.15 -10.66 3.00
C ARG A 72 12.51 -9.21 3.29
N GLU A 73 13.50 -8.70 2.55
CA GLU A 73 13.97 -7.33 2.68
C GLU A 73 13.28 -6.44 1.65
N PRO A 74 12.99 -5.18 2.00
CA PRO A 74 12.44 -4.25 1.04
C PRO A 74 13.52 -3.85 0.03
N GLU A 75 13.14 -3.69 -1.23
CA GLU A 75 13.99 -3.07 -2.25
C GLU A 75 14.20 -1.59 -1.94
N TRP A 76 13.16 -0.92 -1.44
CA TRP A 76 13.23 0.46 -0.98
C TRP A 76 12.20 0.73 0.12
N ILE A 77 12.50 1.75 0.92
CA ILE A 77 11.67 2.30 1.99
C ILE A 77 11.69 3.82 1.84
N ASP A 78 10.53 4.46 1.98
CA ASP A 78 10.40 5.92 1.92
C ASP A 78 9.24 6.41 2.80
N ASP A 79 9.12 7.72 2.98
CA ASP A 79 8.01 8.36 3.68
C ASP A 79 7.50 9.60 2.95
N VAL A 80 6.27 9.99 3.27
CA VAL A 80 5.68 11.23 2.78
C VAL A 80 4.76 11.81 3.84
N ASP A 81 4.59 13.12 3.86
CA ASP A 81 3.61 13.77 4.73
C ASP A 81 2.22 13.19 4.47
N ALA A 82 1.46 12.95 5.53
CA ALA A 82 0.18 12.26 5.43
C ALA A 82 -0.87 13.05 4.63
N ASP A 83 -0.68 14.37 4.46
CA ASP A 83 -1.52 15.21 3.61
C ASP A 83 -1.17 15.10 2.13
N ASN A 84 0.05 14.65 1.82
CA ASN A 84 0.51 14.37 0.46
C ASN A 84 0.21 12.92 0.02
N PHE A 85 -0.13 12.03 0.97
CA PHE A 85 -0.55 10.66 0.67
C PHE A 85 -2.02 10.61 0.17
N THR A 86 -2.20 10.97 -1.10
CA THR A 86 -3.50 11.04 -1.78
C THR A 86 -3.89 9.73 -2.46
N GLU A 87 -5.14 9.63 -2.93
CA GLU A 87 -5.59 8.50 -3.77
C GLU A 87 -4.70 8.30 -5.00
N LYS A 88 -4.36 9.40 -5.69
CA LYS A 88 -3.47 9.38 -6.86
C LYS A 88 -2.10 8.80 -6.51
N PHE A 89 -1.56 9.21 -5.36
CA PHE A 89 -0.26 8.73 -4.88
C PHE A 89 -0.30 7.22 -4.57
N ALA A 90 -1.29 6.78 -3.80
CA ALA A 90 -1.48 5.37 -3.45
C ALA A 90 -1.67 4.51 -4.72
N ARG A 91 -2.48 4.96 -5.67
CA ARG A 91 -2.66 4.30 -6.97
C ARG A 91 -1.34 4.20 -7.73
N GLN A 92 -0.59 5.29 -7.83
CA GLN A 92 0.69 5.28 -8.55
C GLN A 92 1.68 4.29 -7.94
N LEU A 93 1.77 4.23 -6.61
CA LEU A 93 2.61 3.24 -5.92
C LEU A 93 2.21 1.81 -6.28
N ILE A 94 0.91 1.49 -6.20
CA ILE A 94 0.41 0.14 -6.47
C ILE A 94 0.68 -0.26 -7.93
N TRP A 95 0.31 0.57 -8.91
CA TRP A 95 0.43 0.23 -10.33
C TRP A 95 1.88 0.10 -10.77
N THR A 96 2.73 1.02 -10.32
CA THR A 96 4.15 1.03 -10.71
C THR A 96 4.87 -0.19 -10.15
N ASN A 97 4.68 -0.50 -8.87
CA ASN A 97 5.44 -1.56 -8.19
C ASN A 97 4.88 -2.97 -8.39
N PHE A 98 3.59 -3.10 -8.69
CA PHE A 98 3.00 -4.36 -9.10
C PHE A 98 2.93 -4.53 -10.62
N GLN A 99 3.43 -3.56 -11.38
CA GLN A 99 3.46 -3.58 -12.85
C GLN A 99 2.09 -3.90 -13.44
N LEU A 100 1.04 -3.29 -12.89
CA LEU A 100 -0.32 -3.51 -13.32
C LEU A 100 -0.58 -2.80 -14.66
N PRO A 101 -1.41 -3.39 -15.55
CA PRO A 101 -1.81 -2.72 -16.77
C PRO A 101 -2.52 -1.40 -16.44
N ALA A 102 -2.26 -0.38 -17.28
CA ALA A 102 -2.84 0.96 -17.17
C ALA A 102 -4.32 0.99 -17.52
#